data_AF-A0A847YHQ2-F1
#
_entry.id   AF-A0A847YHQ2-F1
#
_cell.length_a   1.000
_cell.length_b   1.000
_cell.length_c   1.000
_cell.angle_alpha   90.00
_cell.angle_beta   90.00
_cell.angle_gamma   90.00
#
_symmetry.space_group_name_H-M   'P 1'
#
loop_
_entity.id
_entity.type
_entity.pdbx_description
1 polymer ?
#
loop_
_entity_poly.entity_id
_entity_poly.type
_entity_poly.pdbx_seq_one_letter_code
_entity_poly.pdbx_strand_id
1 'polypeptide(L)'
;MKTPSTRDLARSVTLLQMALLAVCAAMVPPANAAGDAVREYVRVSPRHSRYFELTDGNPYMPIGLNLCGAPADGLPGLERWFAKLSAEGGNFARIWLSNPFFDVEHVRSGEFDEERAERIDALLALARKYGIRLKLCTEHFRHLGEGSQAWAAKPMHLKANGGPALDTADFFRGEAGRAAYKRKLAWYAHRYGDDPSVFGWELWNEMDAVRVDVWEPWSAEMLPELHRLFPKNLAMQSLGSYDHENKRERYRRLCLLPGNDVLQVHRYLDLGAAWEVCHGPVAVLAAEAVRDLRAFGVEKPVLLAESGAVEPSHTGPFKLYAEDRDGIILHDVLFAPFFAGAAGPGHIWHWDVYVDRNDLWWQFGRFNRAVRNVDPITEGFQPFELPHPRLLVLGLKGRRLTLLWCRDRENTWRSELAEKRPPQTIRDAELDLAPVGVPGGPGVVRFYDPWTDRESEPAPCGAALALPEFRRSLVVRIEGGGG
;
A
#
# COMPACT_ATOMS: atom_id res chain seq x y z
N MET A 1 26.66 -1.43 -75.37
CA MET A 1 25.42 -0.65 -75.35
C MET A 1 24.89 -0.62 -73.91
N LYS A 2 24.91 0.58 -73.32
CA LYS A 2 24.23 1.09 -72.11
C LYS A 2 24.20 0.23 -70.82
N THR A 3 25.08 0.62 -69.90
CA THR A 3 25.03 0.46 -68.44
C THR A 3 23.73 1.04 -67.84
N PRO A 4 23.13 0.42 -66.80
CA PRO A 4 22.02 1.02 -66.07
C PRO A 4 22.52 2.09 -65.09
N SER A 5 21.76 3.18 -64.96
CA SER A 5 22.14 4.36 -64.17
C SER A 5 21.89 4.19 -62.68
N THR A 6 22.75 4.81 -61.87
CA THR A 6 22.79 4.91 -60.41
C THR A 6 21.61 5.66 -59.76
N ARG A 7 20.42 5.68 -60.38
CA ARG A 7 19.21 6.35 -59.85
C ARG A 7 18.08 5.43 -59.40
N ASP A 8 18.15 4.12 -59.69
CA ASP A 8 17.11 3.17 -59.25
C ASP A 8 17.49 2.32 -58.03
N LEU A 9 18.74 2.40 -57.55
CA LEU A 9 19.15 1.73 -56.29
C LEU A 9 18.83 2.55 -55.04
N ALA A 10 18.52 3.85 -55.18
CA ALA A 10 18.25 4.76 -54.08
C ALA A 10 16.76 4.85 -53.69
N ARG A 11 15.84 4.23 -54.44
CA ARG A 11 14.40 4.18 -54.10
C ARG A 11 13.95 2.84 -53.50
N SER A 12 14.72 1.77 -53.67
CA SER A 12 14.42 0.46 -53.08
C SER A 12 15.00 0.25 -51.68
N VAL A 13 15.89 1.14 -51.21
CA VAL A 13 16.46 1.09 -49.84
C VAL A 13 15.65 1.90 -48.83
N THR A 14 14.86 2.89 -49.28
CA THR A 14 14.02 3.73 -48.38
C THR A 14 12.63 3.14 -48.13
N LEU A 15 12.16 2.20 -48.97
CA LEU A 15 10.87 1.51 -48.79
C LEU A 15 10.97 0.22 -47.95
N LEU A 16 12.16 -0.35 -47.78
CA LEU A 16 12.38 -1.54 -46.94
C LEU A 16 12.72 -1.18 -45.48
N GLN A 17 13.09 0.08 -45.18
CA GLN A 17 13.28 0.57 -43.81
C GLN A 17 12.00 1.12 -43.16
N MET A 18 10.92 1.35 -43.92
CA MET A 18 9.60 1.69 -43.35
C MET A 18 8.67 0.50 -43.14
N ALA A 19 9.05 -0.70 -43.60
CA ALA A 19 8.23 -1.91 -43.45
C ALA A 19 8.72 -2.88 -42.36
N LEU A 20 9.85 -2.59 -41.70
CA LEU A 20 10.41 -3.41 -40.61
C LEU A 20 10.52 -2.66 -39.28
N LEU A 21 9.64 -1.69 -39.07
CA LEU A 21 9.37 -1.03 -37.78
C LEU A 21 7.95 -1.33 -37.28
N ALA A 22 7.38 -2.44 -37.76
CA ALA A 22 6.22 -3.10 -37.15
C ALA A 22 6.71 -4.12 -36.10
N VAL A 23 7.51 -3.63 -35.14
CA VAL A 23 7.90 -4.40 -33.96
C VAL A 23 6.78 -4.21 -32.95
N CYS A 24 6.08 -5.31 -32.66
CA CYS A 24 5.26 -5.59 -31.48
C CYS A 24 5.05 -4.42 -30.50
N ALA A 25 4.27 -3.42 -30.89
CA ALA A 25 3.53 -2.64 -29.92
C ALA A 25 2.47 -3.60 -29.37
N ALA A 26 2.71 -4.14 -28.19
CA ALA A 26 1.67 -4.76 -27.40
C ALA A 26 0.51 -3.76 -27.38
N MET A 27 -0.63 -4.14 -27.97
CA MET A 27 -1.85 -3.37 -27.89
C MET A 27 -2.25 -3.31 -26.42
N VAL A 28 -1.79 -2.26 -25.73
CA VAL A 28 -2.49 -1.74 -24.57
C VAL A 28 -3.89 -1.40 -25.10
N PRO A 29 -4.97 -1.99 -24.56
CA PRO A 29 -6.30 -1.63 -25.02
C PRO A 29 -6.44 -0.11 -24.82
N PRO A 30 -7.07 0.60 -25.77
CA PRO A 30 -7.29 2.03 -25.61
C PRO A 30 -8.03 2.25 -24.29
N ALA A 31 -7.63 3.28 -23.55
CA ALA A 31 -8.37 3.76 -22.39
C ALA A 31 -9.81 3.98 -22.85
N ASN A 32 -10.70 3.07 -22.43
CA ASN A 32 -12.09 3.12 -22.81
C ASN A 32 -12.69 4.44 -22.33
N ALA A 33 -13.47 5.04 -23.22
CA ALA A 33 -14.22 6.26 -23.01
C ALA A 33 -15.03 6.23 -21.71
N ALA A 34 -15.17 7.39 -21.09
CA ALA A 34 -15.91 7.64 -19.86
C ALA A 34 -17.32 7.02 -19.87
N GLY A 35 -17.64 6.32 -18.78
CA GLY A 35 -19.01 5.90 -18.44
C GLY A 35 -19.13 4.41 -18.11
N ASP A 36 -18.56 3.98 -16.97
CA ASP A 36 -18.94 2.80 -16.14
C ASP A 36 -17.79 2.25 -15.26
N ALA A 37 -16.82 3.09 -14.90
CA ALA A 37 -15.61 2.65 -14.20
C ALA A 37 -15.85 2.46 -12.69
N VAL A 38 -15.61 1.23 -12.22
CA VAL A 38 -15.75 0.73 -10.84
C VAL A 38 -17.22 0.51 -10.42
N ARG A 39 -17.72 -0.72 -10.57
CA ARG A 39 -19.05 -1.13 -10.08
C ARG A 39 -18.96 -2.14 -8.95
N GLU A 40 -17.84 -2.83 -8.86
CA GLU A 40 -17.58 -3.93 -7.95
C GLU A 40 -16.95 -3.42 -6.66
N TYR A 41 -17.54 -3.84 -5.55
CA TYR A 41 -17.07 -3.55 -4.21
C TYR A 41 -15.90 -4.45 -3.85
N VAL A 42 -14.96 -3.92 -3.07
CA VAL A 42 -13.92 -4.73 -2.43
C VAL A 42 -14.49 -5.33 -1.16
N ARG A 43 -14.28 -6.63 -0.95
CA ARG A 43 -14.64 -7.34 0.27
C ARG A 43 -13.49 -8.25 0.72
N VAL A 44 -13.51 -8.65 1.99
CA VAL A 44 -12.73 -9.82 2.43
C VAL A 44 -13.21 -11.03 1.62
N SER A 45 -12.29 -11.78 1.01
CA SER A 45 -12.68 -12.89 0.15
C SER A 45 -13.40 -13.98 0.97
N PRO A 46 -14.61 -14.40 0.57
CA PRO A 46 -15.29 -15.51 1.22
C PRO A 46 -14.62 -16.86 0.91
N ARG A 47 -13.76 -16.92 -0.11
CA ARG A 47 -13.01 -18.11 -0.51
C ARG A 47 -11.70 -18.25 0.25
N HIS A 48 -11.08 -17.13 0.64
CA HIS A 48 -9.85 -17.11 1.42
C HIS A 48 -9.71 -15.79 2.21
N SER A 49 -10.10 -15.79 3.49
CA SER A 49 -10.28 -14.58 4.29
C SER A 49 -9.03 -13.76 4.58
N ARG A 50 -7.83 -14.24 4.20
CA ARG A 50 -6.59 -13.46 4.26
C ARG A 50 -6.37 -12.50 3.08
N TYR A 51 -7.24 -12.51 2.08
CA TYR A 51 -7.13 -11.70 0.86
C TYR A 51 -8.41 -10.93 0.55
N PHE A 52 -8.30 -9.95 -0.34
CA PHE A 52 -9.45 -9.21 -0.85
C PHE A 52 -9.90 -9.72 -2.20
N GLU A 53 -11.19 -9.57 -2.45
CA GLU A 53 -11.84 -9.94 -3.71
C GLU A 53 -12.84 -8.84 -4.09
N LEU A 54 -13.03 -8.63 -5.38
CA LEU A 54 -14.14 -7.85 -5.92
C LEU A 54 -15.43 -8.66 -5.86
N THR A 55 -16.59 -8.00 -5.84
CA THR A 55 -17.88 -8.71 -5.82
C THR A 55 -18.16 -9.56 -7.05
N ASP A 56 -17.42 -9.38 -8.14
CA ASP A 56 -17.45 -10.22 -9.35
C ASP A 56 -16.61 -11.51 -9.25
N GLY A 57 -15.85 -11.68 -8.16
CA GLY A 57 -14.99 -12.85 -7.93
C GLY A 57 -13.51 -12.63 -8.24
N ASN A 58 -13.12 -11.51 -8.84
CA ASN A 58 -11.73 -11.24 -9.17
C ASN A 58 -10.89 -10.90 -7.91
N PRO A 59 -9.64 -11.37 -7.79
CA PRO A 59 -8.77 -10.98 -6.69
C PRO A 59 -8.48 -9.47 -6.73
N TYR A 60 -8.38 -8.85 -5.56
CA TYR A 60 -8.00 -7.45 -5.44
C TYR A 60 -6.76 -7.30 -4.54
N MET A 61 -5.74 -6.63 -5.05
CA MET A 61 -4.53 -6.29 -4.30
C MET A 61 -4.41 -4.76 -4.27
N PRO A 62 -4.39 -4.11 -3.09
CA PRO A 62 -4.30 -2.65 -2.98
C PRO A 62 -2.87 -2.16 -3.23
N ILE A 63 -2.52 -1.93 -4.50
CA ILE A 63 -1.22 -1.41 -4.92
C ILE A 63 -1.29 0.12 -4.91
N GLY A 64 -0.61 0.75 -3.94
CA GLY A 64 -0.75 2.18 -3.74
C GLY A 64 -0.03 2.71 -2.52
N LEU A 65 -0.45 3.89 -2.06
CA LEU A 65 0.21 4.66 -1.01
C LEU A 65 -0.75 5.52 -0.20
N ASN A 66 -0.23 6.10 0.88
CA ASN A 66 -0.90 7.17 1.61
C ASN A 66 -0.75 8.49 0.85
N LEU A 67 -1.85 9.19 0.57
CA LEU A 67 -1.87 10.51 -0.08
C LEU A 67 -2.49 11.61 0.79
N CYS A 68 -3.14 11.26 1.91
CA CYS A 68 -3.76 12.10 2.97
C CYS A 68 -4.53 13.36 2.55
N GLY A 69 -3.87 14.34 1.91
CA GLY A 69 -4.47 15.59 1.45
C GLY A 69 -4.01 15.94 0.04
N ALA A 70 -4.75 16.87 -0.60
CA ALA A 70 -4.32 17.41 -1.87
C ALA A 70 -3.03 18.25 -1.70
N PRO A 71 -2.19 18.37 -2.76
CA PRO A 71 -1.08 19.33 -2.78
C PRO A 71 -1.59 20.77 -2.76
N ALA A 72 -0.67 21.73 -2.71
CA ALA A 72 -0.99 23.16 -2.62
C ALA A 72 -1.89 23.67 -3.75
N ASP A 73 -1.80 23.07 -4.95
CA ASP A 73 -2.65 23.40 -6.10
C ASP A 73 -3.95 22.57 -6.17
N GLY A 74 -4.30 21.84 -5.11
CA GLY A 74 -5.59 21.21 -4.91
C GLY A 74 -5.85 19.99 -5.81
N LEU A 75 -7.08 19.88 -6.31
CA LEU A 75 -7.52 18.75 -7.16
C LEU A 75 -6.64 18.53 -8.40
N PRO A 76 -6.18 19.56 -9.15
CA PRO A 76 -5.23 19.37 -10.25
C PRO A 76 -3.96 18.62 -9.87
N GLY A 77 -3.37 18.92 -8.70
CA GLY A 77 -2.17 18.22 -8.28
C GLY A 77 -2.45 16.80 -7.78
N LEU A 78 -3.60 16.59 -7.14
CA LEU A 78 -4.05 15.24 -6.79
C LEU A 78 -4.31 14.38 -8.03
N GLU A 79 -4.92 14.96 -9.06
CA GLU A 79 -5.11 14.32 -10.37
C GLU A 79 -3.78 13.92 -11.01
N ARG A 80 -2.75 14.77 -10.93
CA ARG A 80 -1.40 14.41 -11.40
C ARG A 80 -0.85 13.19 -10.66
N TRP A 81 -0.98 13.13 -9.34
CA TRP A 81 -0.54 11.95 -8.57
C TRP A 81 -1.33 10.70 -8.94
N PHE A 82 -2.65 10.80 -9.11
CA PHE A 82 -3.50 9.69 -9.54
C PHE A 82 -3.12 9.20 -10.94
N ALA A 83 -2.84 10.12 -11.87
CA ALA A 83 -2.39 9.78 -13.21
C ALA A 83 -1.05 9.05 -13.19
N LYS A 84 -0.06 9.53 -12.41
CA LYS A 84 1.24 8.87 -12.27
C LYS A 84 1.10 7.49 -11.64
N LEU A 85 0.31 7.34 -10.57
CA LEU A 85 0.09 6.06 -9.92
C LEU A 85 -0.62 5.05 -10.85
N SER A 86 -1.68 5.49 -11.52
CA SER A 86 -2.49 4.66 -12.42
C SER A 86 -1.69 4.21 -13.66
N ALA A 87 -0.83 5.08 -14.20
CA ALA A 87 0.07 4.73 -15.30
C ALA A 87 1.01 3.55 -14.96
N GLU A 88 1.34 3.39 -13.68
CA GLU A 88 2.18 2.33 -13.13
C GLU A 88 1.36 1.12 -12.63
N GLY A 89 0.05 1.11 -12.89
CA GLY A 89 -0.88 0.06 -12.47
C GLY A 89 -1.24 0.10 -10.99
N GLY A 90 -0.93 1.18 -10.29
CA GLY A 90 -1.44 1.42 -8.94
C GLY A 90 -2.95 1.66 -8.96
N ASN A 91 -3.64 1.11 -7.97
CA ASN A 91 -5.10 1.03 -7.92
C ASN A 91 -5.66 1.42 -6.54
N PHE A 92 -4.84 1.93 -5.63
CA PHE A 92 -5.22 2.23 -4.26
C PHE A 92 -4.62 3.55 -3.77
N ALA A 93 -5.39 4.31 -2.99
CA ALA A 93 -4.85 5.45 -2.24
C ALA A 93 -5.58 5.63 -0.91
N ARG A 94 -4.87 6.08 0.12
CA ARG A 94 -5.52 6.53 1.37
C ARG A 94 -5.59 8.05 1.46
N ILE A 95 -6.75 8.57 1.84
CA ILE A 95 -7.04 10.00 2.02
C ILE A 95 -7.56 10.26 3.44
N TRP A 96 -7.18 11.39 4.03
CA TRP A 96 -7.72 11.90 5.29
C TRP A 96 -8.81 12.92 4.97
N LEU A 97 -10.05 12.58 5.26
CA LEU A 97 -11.18 13.48 5.07
C LEU A 97 -11.17 14.65 6.07
N SER A 98 -10.44 14.53 7.17
CA SER A 98 -10.19 15.58 8.14
C SER A 98 -9.00 16.47 7.79
N ASN A 99 -8.29 16.21 6.68
CA ASN A 99 -7.30 17.15 6.16
C ASN A 99 -7.99 18.48 5.80
N PRO A 100 -7.38 19.65 6.08
CA PRO A 100 -8.01 20.95 5.85
C PRO A 100 -8.57 21.16 4.45
N PHE A 101 -8.06 20.49 3.41
CA PHE A 101 -8.60 20.60 2.05
C PHE A 101 -10.00 19.97 1.92
N PHE A 102 -10.25 18.85 2.60
CA PHE A 102 -11.45 18.01 2.53
C PHE A 102 -12.39 18.11 3.76
N ASP A 103 -11.90 18.69 4.86
CA ASP A 103 -12.59 18.70 6.15
C ASP A 103 -13.93 19.45 6.13
N VAL A 104 -15.01 18.68 5.97
CA VAL A 104 -16.38 19.21 5.93
C VAL A 104 -16.80 19.83 7.26
N GLU A 105 -16.28 19.34 8.39
CA GLU A 105 -16.63 19.83 9.73
C GLU A 105 -15.44 20.60 10.32
N HIS A 106 -15.23 21.82 9.81
CA HIS A 106 -14.04 22.62 10.11
C HIS A 106 -14.34 23.91 10.89
N VAL A 107 -15.52 24.52 10.72
CA VAL A 107 -15.88 25.79 11.37
C VAL A 107 -16.55 25.56 12.73
N ARG A 108 -17.61 24.73 12.77
CA ARG A 108 -18.40 24.42 13.96
C ARG A 108 -18.77 22.95 13.98
N SER A 109 -18.87 22.38 15.18
CA SER A 109 -19.27 20.98 15.29
C SER A 109 -20.71 20.77 14.81
N GLY A 110 -20.91 19.77 13.96
CA GLY A 110 -22.19 19.44 13.35
C GLY A 110 -22.59 20.32 12.17
N GLU A 111 -21.77 21.31 11.78
CA GLU A 111 -21.94 22.07 10.54
C GLU A 111 -21.03 21.47 9.46
N PHE A 112 -21.63 20.95 8.39
CA PHE A 112 -20.92 20.29 7.29
C PHE A 112 -20.91 21.21 6.06
N ASP A 113 -19.71 21.56 5.60
CA ASP A 113 -19.47 22.50 4.52
C ASP A 113 -19.65 21.85 3.14
N GLU A 114 -20.53 22.44 2.32
CA GLU A 114 -20.88 21.92 0.99
C GLU A 114 -19.73 22.09 -0.02
N GLU A 115 -18.94 23.15 0.06
CA GLU A 115 -17.80 23.37 -0.84
C GLU A 115 -16.71 22.31 -0.60
N ARG A 116 -16.49 21.93 0.67
CA ARG A 116 -15.59 20.81 1.03
C ARG A 116 -16.16 19.47 0.57
N ALA A 117 -17.48 19.31 0.62
CA ALA A 117 -18.18 18.13 0.11
C ALA A 117 -17.97 17.96 -1.41
N GLU A 118 -18.14 19.04 -2.19
CA GLU A 118 -17.92 19.04 -3.65
C GLU A 118 -16.49 18.61 -4.03
N ARG A 119 -15.49 18.89 -3.19
CA ARG A 119 -14.11 18.43 -3.39
C ARG A 119 -13.96 16.93 -3.18
N ILE A 120 -14.72 16.34 -2.25
CA ILE A 120 -14.75 14.89 -2.06
C ILE A 120 -15.50 14.23 -3.23
N ASP A 121 -16.57 14.84 -3.75
CA ASP A 121 -17.23 14.36 -4.97
C ASP A 121 -16.25 14.32 -6.15
N ALA A 122 -15.48 15.39 -6.33
CA ALA A 122 -14.45 15.47 -7.37
C ALA A 122 -13.31 14.45 -7.15
N LEU A 123 -12.90 14.22 -5.90
CA LEU A 123 -11.95 13.17 -5.52
C LEU A 123 -12.46 11.78 -5.94
N LEU A 124 -13.74 11.46 -5.66
CA LEU A 124 -14.35 10.19 -6.07
C LEU A 124 -14.46 10.08 -7.61
N ALA A 125 -14.73 11.20 -8.30
CA ALA A 125 -14.71 11.22 -9.76
C ALA A 125 -13.31 10.94 -10.33
N LEU A 126 -12.26 11.51 -9.74
CA LEU A 126 -10.87 11.20 -10.11
C LEU A 126 -10.54 9.73 -9.81
N ALA A 127 -10.95 9.22 -8.66
CA ALA A 127 -10.76 7.82 -8.28
C ALA A 127 -11.33 6.87 -9.35
N ARG A 128 -12.58 7.09 -9.79
CA ARG A 128 -13.19 6.35 -10.91
C ARG A 128 -12.44 6.51 -12.22
N LYS A 129 -12.07 7.75 -12.58
CA LYS A 129 -11.35 8.06 -13.82
C LYS A 129 -10.03 7.30 -13.93
N TYR A 130 -9.32 7.14 -12.83
CA TYR A 130 -7.99 6.51 -12.78
C TYR A 130 -8.01 5.06 -12.29
N GLY A 131 -9.19 4.49 -12.01
CA GLY A 131 -9.31 3.11 -11.51
C GLY A 131 -8.70 2.91 -10.12
N ILE A 132 -8.63 3.97 -9.32
CA ILE A 132 -8.08 3.96 -7.96
C ILE A 132 -9.21 3.81 -6.97
N ARG A 133 -9.09 2.90 -6.00
CA ARG A 133 -9.99 2.81 -4.86
C ARG A 133 -9.42 3.49 -3.62
N LEU A 134 -10.28 4.15 -2.87
CA LEU A 134 -9.89 5.01 -1.76
C LEU A 134 -10.13 4.36 -0.41
N LYS A 135 -9.11 4.32 0.46
CA LYS A 135 -9.31 4.20 1.90
C LYS A 135 -9.55 5.59 2.48
N LEU A 136 -10.74 5.83 3.02
CA LEU A 136 -11.13 7.14 3.54
C LEU A 136 -11.05 7.17 5.07
N CYS A 137 -10.04 7.86 5.59
CA CYS A 137 -9.85 8.09 7.03
C CYS A 137 -10.68 9.29 7.48
N THR A 138 -11.64 9.08 8.38
CA THR A 138 -12.62 10.14 8.70
C THR A 138 -12.05 11.22 9.61
N GLU A 139 -11.15 10.87 10.53
CA GLU A 139 -10.56 11.80 11.50
C GLU A 139 -9.10 11.50 11.85
N HIS A 140 -8.37 12.52 12.33
CA HIS A 140 -6.96 12.38 12.77
C HIS A 140 -6.58 13.27 13.96
N PHE A 141 -7.51 14.05 14.53
CA PHE A 141 -7.18 14.90 15.66
C PHE A 141 -6.83 14.10 16.91
N ARG A 142 -6.01 14.69 17.77
CA ARG A 142 -5.52 14.07 19.02
C ARG A 142 -6.04 14.76 20.28
N HIS A 143 -6.51 16.00 20.15
CA HIS A 143 -7.03 16.78 21.27
C HIS A 143 -8.00 17.89 20.81
N LEU A 144 -8.75 18.47 21.75
CA LEU A 144 -9.66 19.59 21.49
C LEU A 144 -9.06 20.95 21.87
N GLY A 145 -7.82 21.00 22.39
CA GLY A 145 -7.11 22.26 22.60
C GLY A 145 -6.12 22.21 23.76
N GLU A 146 -6.16 21.16 24.56
CA GLU A 146 -5.29 20.95 25.71
C GLU A 146 -3.87 20.50 25.33
N GLY A 147 -3.65 20.07 24.08
CA GLY A 147 -2.34 19.64 23.57
C GLY A 147 -1.56 20.74 22.86
N SER A 148 -0.27 20.50 22.64
CA SER A 148 0.66 21.45 22.02
C SER A 148 0.71 21.38 20.48
N GLN A 149 0.17 20.31 19.88
CA GLN A 149 0.23 20.09 18.44
C GLN A 149 -0.98 20.75 17.76
N ALA A 150 -0.84 22.01 17.33
CA ALA A 150 -1.93 22.77 16.71
C ALA A 150 -2.56 22.04 15.50
N TRP A 151 -1.77 21.31 14.71
CA TRP A 151 -2.25 20.54 13.56
C TRP A 151 -3.19 19.37 13.96
N ALA A 152 -3.08 18.88 15.20
CA ALA A 152 -3.86 17.77 15.72
C ALA A 152 -5.02 18.24 16.63
N ALA A 153 -5.33 19.55 16.62
CA ALA A 153 -6.35 20.15 17.46
C ALA A 153 -7.68 20.31 16.71
N LYS A 154 -8.80 20.02 17.38
CA LYS A 154 -10.17 20.30 16.88
C LYS A 154 -11.02 21.06 17.91
N PRO A 155 -10.65 22.31 18.24
CA PRO A 155 -11.31 23.05 19.31
C PRO A 155 -12.78 23.39 19.07
N MET A 156 -13.28 23.32 17.85
CA MET A 156 -14.69 23.56 17.55
C MET A 156 -15.65 22.53 18.20
N HIS A 157 -15.14 21.40 18.70
CA HIS A 157 -15.94 20.45 19.50
C HIS A 157 -16.07 20.84 20.98
N LEU A 158 -15.32 21.85 21.46
CA LEU A 158 -15.47 22.34 22.84
C LEU A 158 -16.80 23.08 23.02
N LYS A 159 -17.47 22.88 24.16
CA LYS A 159 -18.67 23.63 24.56
C LYS A 159 -18.44 25.14 24.58
N ALA A 160 -17.24 25.57 24.95
CA ALA A 160 -16.84 26.98 24.89
C ALA A 160 -16.91 27.57 23.46
N ASN A 161 -16.80 26.73 22.44
CA ASN A 161 -16.89 27.07 21.02
C ASN A 161 -18.21 26.60 20.37
N GLY A 162 -19.20 26.22 21.19
CA GLY A 162 -20.51 25.72 20.72
C GLY A 162 -20.57 24.22 20.40
N GLY A 163 -19.51 23.46 20.66
CA GLY A 163 -19.45 22.02 20.44
C GLY A 163 -20.01 21.17 21.59
N PRO A 164 -20.01 19.82 21.45
CA PRO A 164 -20.69 18.93 22.38
C PRO A 164 -19.91 18.61 23.67
N ALA A 165 -18.60 18.88 23.73
CA ALA A 165 -17.71 18.30 24.73
C ALA A 165 -17.04 19.36 25.63
N LEU A 166 -16.82 19.04 26.90
CA LEU A 166 -16.02 19.88 27.80
C LEU A 166 -14.53 19.82 27.49
N ASP A 167 -14.04 18.65 27.11
CA ASP A 167 -12.65 18.37 26.74
C ASP A 167 -12.60 17.12 25.84
N THR A 168 -11.40 16.67 25.46
CA THR A 168 -11.21 15.46 24.63
C THR A 168 -11.77 14.21 25.29
N ALA A 169 -11.65 14.06 26.61
CA ALA A 169 -12.17 12.89 27.29
C ALA A 169 -13.70 12.84 27.24
N ASP A 170 -14.36 13.97 27.46
CA ASP A 170 -15.82 14.11 27.34
C ASP A 170 -16.30 13.87 25.91
N PHE A 171 -15.51 14.26 24.88
CA PHE A 171 -15.86 13.96 23.49
C PHE A 171 -15.95 12.45 23.21
N PHE A 172 -14.94 11.70 23.63
CA PHE A 172 -14.88 10.26 23.33
C PHE A 172 -15.71 9.40 24.29
N ARG A 173 -15.81 9.77 25.57
CA ARG A 173 -16.54 9.00 26.60
C ARG A 173 -18.01 9.42 26.71
N GLY A 174 -18.28 10.72 26.54
CA GLY A 174 -19.60 11.29 26.69
C GLY A 174 -20.54 10.89 25.57
N GLU A 175 -21.83 10.81 25.88
CA GLU A 175 -22.88 10.50 24.90
C GLU A 175 -22.97 11.57 23.81
N ALA A 176 -22.86 12.85 24.18
CA ALA A 176 -23.00 13.96 23.24
C ALA A 176 -21.88 13.98 22.18
N GLY A 177 -20.63 13.71 22.57
CA GLY A 177 -19.49 13.66 21.65
C GLY A 177 -19.54 12.43 20.74
N ARG A 178 -19.84 11.25 21.29
CA ARG A 178 -20.08 10.04 20.48
C ARG A 178 -21.23 10.25 19.49
N ALA A 179 -22.34 10.86 19.92
CA ALA A 179 -23.45 11.19 19.03
C ALA A 179 -23.06 12.20 17.94
N ALA A 180 -22.19 13.17 18.25
CA ALA A 180 -21.67 14.11 17.25
C ALA A 180 -20.85 13.40 16.17
N TYR A 181 -19.95 12.50 16.56
CA TYR A 181 -19.19 11.71 15.61
C TYR A 181 -20.08 10.78 14.76
N LYS A 182 -21.07 10.11 15.38
CA LYS A 182 -22.06 9.30 14.62
C LYS A 182 -22.86 10.14 13.64
N ARG A 183 -23.21 11.38 13.97
CA ARG A 183 -23.86 12.32 13.03
C ARG A 183 -22.97 12.65 11.83
N LYS A 184 -21.66 12.82 12.04
CA LYS A 184 -20.68 13.00 10.95
C LYS A 184 -20.62 11.77 10.04
N LEU A 185 -20.52 10.57 10.62
CA LEU A 185 -20.56 9.33 9.83
C LEU A 185 -21.87 9.18 9.05
N ALA A 186 -23.01 9.48 9.68
CA ALA A 186 -24.32 9.43 9.02
C ALA A 186 -24.44 10.45 7.89
N TRP A 187 -23.81 11.63 8.03
CA TRP A 187 -23.74 12.62 6.95
C TRP A 187 -22.93 12.10 5.76
N TYR A 188 -21.74 11.51 6.01
CA TYR A 188 -20.95 10.86 4.95
C TYR A 188 -21.76 9.75 4.26
N ALA A 189 -22.43 8.90 5.03
CA ALA A 189 -23.25 7.82 4.49
C ALA A 189 -24.44 8.33 3.66
N HIS A 190 -25.08 9.43 4.09
CA HIS A 190 -26.18 10.02 3.34
C HIS A 190 -25.74 10.54 1.96
N ARG A 191 -24.56 11.16 1.87
CA ARG A 191 -24.06 11.74 0.62
C ARG A 191 -23.38 10.73 -0.29
N TYR A 192 -22.46 9.93 0.25
CA TYR A 192 -21.57 9.07 -0.54
C TYR A 192 -22.04 7.61 -0.58
N GLY A 193 -22.81 7.18 0.43
CA GLY A 193 -23.27 5.80 0.57
C GLY A 193 -22.14 4.78 0.42
N ASP A 194 -22.49 3.62 -0.11
CA ASP A 194 -21.52 2.63 -0.54
C ASP A 194 -21.03 2.93 -1.98
N ASP A 195 -20.19 3.94 -2.18
CA ASP A 195 -19.53 4.17 -3.47
C ASP A 195 -18.50 3.04 -3.71
N PRO A 196 -18.56 2.29 -4.82
CA PRO A 196 -17.64 1.17 -5.09
C PRO A 196 -16.18 1.62 -5.33
N SER A 197 -15.95 2.93 -5.54
CA SER A 197 -14.62 3.56 -5.58
C SER A 197 -14.00 3.66 -4.18
N VAL A 198 -14.77 3.41 -3.12
CA VAL A 198 -14.26 3.34 -1.75
C VAL A 198 -13.83 1.90 -1.46
N PHE A 199 -12.52 1.72 -1.26
CA PHE A 199 -11.95 0.47 -0.76
C PHE A 199 -12.50 0.16 0.64
N GLY A 200 -12.54 1.19 1.50
CA GLY A 200 -13.07 1.08 2.85
C GLY A 200 -12.98 2.39 3.62
N TRP A 201 -13.68 2.43 4.73
CA TRP A 201 -13.72 3.54 5.67
C TRP A 201 -12.87 3.22 6.89
N GLU A 202 -12.02 4.17 7.25
CA GLU A 202 -11.19 4.09 8.45
C GLU A 202 -11.68 5.12 9.46
N LEU A 203 -12.03 4.65 10.66
CA LEU A 203 -12.59 5.49 11.71
C LEU A 203 -11.64 6.63 12.07
N TRP A 204 -10.41 6.30 12.45
CA TRP A 204 -9.44 7.27 12.93
C TRP A 204 -8.04 6.91 12.45
N ASN A 205 -7.24 7.94 12.20
CA ASN A 205 -5.81 7.77 12.09
C ASN A 205 -5.20 7.67 13.49
N GLU A 206 -4.53 6.55 13.79
CA GLU A 206 -3.80 6.34 15.03
C GLU A 206 -4.62 6.64 16.30
N MET A 207 -5.71 5.91 16.50
CA MET A 207 -6.68 6.22 17.56
C MET A 207 -6.07 6.26 18.97
N ASP A 208 -5.02 5.48 19.24
CA ASP A 208 -4.32 5.50 20.53
C ASP A 208 -3.26 6.60 20.67
N ALA A 209 -3.13 7.50 19.68
CA ALA A 209 -2.38 8.75 19.77
C ALA A 209 -3.24 9.93 20.27
N VAL A 210 -4.57 9.74 20.41
CA VAL A 210 -5.45 10.68 21.11
C VAL A 210 -4.96 10.83 22.56
N ARG A 211 -5.03 12.05 23.12
CA ARG A 211 -4.55 12.36 24.49
C ARG A 211 -5.37 11.72 25.63
N VAL A 212 -6.20 10.74 25.31
CA VAL A 212 -7.05 10.00 26.23
C VAL A 212 -7.02 8.53 25.81
N ASP A 213 -6.75 7.62 26.74
CA ASP A 213 -6.77 6.18 26.45
C ASP A 213 -8.23 5.68 26.40
N VAL A 214 -8.81 5.71 25.20
CA VAL A 214 -10.19 5.28 24.90
C VAL A 214 -10.27 4.43 23.63
N TRP A 215 -9.12 4.15 23.00
CA TRP A 215 -9.07 3.61 21.64
C TRP A 215 -9.91 2.34 21.49
N GLU A 216 -9.86 1.42 22.46
CA GLU A 216 -10.54 0.14 22.35
C GLU A 216 -12.05 0.19 22.57
N PRO A 217 -12.57 0.66 23.73
CA PRO A 217 -14.02 0.72 23.93
C PRO A 217 -14.69 1.61 22.89
N TRP A 218 -14.02 2.68 22.45
CA TRP A 218 -14.54 3.55 21.41
C TRP A 218 -14.56 2.86 20.04
N SER A 219 -13.48 2.16 19.66
CA SER A 219 -13.45 1.43 18.38
C SER A 219 -14.44 0.28 18.35
N ALA A 220 -14.61 -0.43 19.47
CA ALA A 220 -15.60 -1.50 19.61
C ALA A 220 -17.04 -1.01 19.42
N GLU A 221 -17.34 0.25 19.76
CA GLU A 221 -18.63 0.88 19.52
C GLU A 221 -18.78 1.39 18.08
N MET A 222 -17.73 2.01 17.52
CA MET A 222 -17.83 2.72 16.26
C MET A 222 -17.65 1.83 15.03
N LEU A 223 -16.94 0.69 15.14
CA LEU A 223 -16.79 -0.26 14.03
C LEU A 223 -18.15 -0.85 13.58
N PRO A 224 -19.03 -1.34 14.47
CA PRO A 224 -20.37 -1.78 14.08
C PRO A 224 -21.23 -0.66 13.47
N GLU A 225 -21.09 0.57 13.97
CA GLU A 225 -21.81 1.72 13.42
C GLU A 225 -21.34 2.05 12.00
N LEU A 226 -20.04 1.94 11.74
CA LEU A 226 -19.47 2.13 10.42
C LEU A 226 -19.98 1.07 9.44
N HIS A 227 -20.02 -0.20 9.85
CA HIS A 227 -20.64 -1.30 9.09
C HIS A 227 -22.13 -1.05 8.80
N ARG A 228 -22.89 -0.55 9.78
CA ARG A 228 -24.31 -0.23 9.60
C ARG A 228 -24.54 0.85 8.55
N LEU A 229 -23.64 1.83 8.49
CA LEU A 229 -23.72 2.99 7.61
C LEU A 229 -23.18 2.71 6.20
N PHE A 230 -22.17 1.85 6.08
CA PHE A 230 -21.50 1.51 4.82
C PHE A 230 -21.44 -0.02 4.62
N PRO A 231 -22.59 -0.71 4.48
CA PRO A 231 -22.67 -2.17 4.52
C PRO A 231 -21.97 -2.90 3.36
N LYS A 232 -21.52 -2.20 2.31
CA LYS A 232 -20.80 -2.83 1.19
C LYS A 232 -19.32 -2.42 1.10
N ASN A 233 -18.88 -1.44 1.89
CA ASN A 233 -17.46 -1.10 1.99
C ASN A 233 -16.83 -1.79 3.21
N LEU A 234 -15.49 -1.92 3.21
CA LEU A 234 -14.76 -2.40 4.38
C LEU A 234 -14.77 -1.34 5.50
N ALA A 235 -14.87 -1.78 6.75
CA ALA A 235 -14.71 -0.94 7.93
C ALA A 235 -13.40 -1.30 8.65
N MET A 236 -12.64 -0.27 9.02
CA MET A 236 -11.36 -0.47 9.69
C MET A 236 -11.03 0.63 10.69
N GLN A 237 -10.05 0.33 11.54
CA GLN A 237 -9.45 1.26 12.49
C GLN A 237 -7.93 1.10 12.46
N SER A 238 -7.20 2.15 12.82
CA SER A 238 -5.75 2.13 12.94
C SER A 238 -5.29 2.54 14.36
N LEU A 239 -4.11 2.05 14.74
CA LEU A 239 -3.36 2.52 15.92
C LEU A 239 -2.08 3.20 15.44
N GLY A 240 -1.46 3.94 16.36
CA GLY A 240 -0.16 4.56 16.17
C GLY A 240 0.93 3.55 15.82
N SER A 241 2.07 4.08 15.39
CA SER A 241 3.24 3.29 15.02
C SER A 241 3.48 2.13 15.99
N TYR A 242 3.71 0.96 15.41
CA TYR A 242 4.03 -0.25 16.10
C TYR A 242 5.51 -0.21 16.47
N ASP A 243 5.92 0.71 17.33
CA ASP A 243 7.32 1.07 17.57
C ASP A 243 7.82 0.70 18.97
N HIS A 244 6.98 0.01 19.74
CA HIS A 244 7.27 -0.47 21.08
C HIS A 244 6.59 -1.82 21.31
N GLU A 245 7.28 -2.76 21.95
CA GLU A 245 6.76 -4.09 22.29
C GLU A 245 5.45 -4.03 23.09
N ASN A 246 5.24 -2.99 23.91
CA ASN A 246 4.01 -2.82 24.69
C ASN A 246 2.77 -2.55 23.81
N LYS A 247 2.95 -2.14 22.55
CA LYS A 247 1.87 -1.96 21.57
C LYS A 247 1.33 -3.30 21.09
N ARG A 248 2.09 -4.40 21.24
CA ARG A 248 1.75 -5.72 20.67
C ARG A 248 0.41 -6.22 21.12
N GLU A 249 0.11 -6.08 22.41
CA GLU A 249 -1.19 -6.48 22.94
C GLU A 249 -2.31 -5.56 22.46
N ARG A 250 -2.06 -4.26 22.26
CA ARG A 250 -3.07 -3.33 21.69
C ARG A 250 -3.41 -3.71 20.26
N TYR A 251 -2.40 -3.98 19.43
CA TYR A 251 -2.59 -4.46 18.07
C TYR A 251 -3.33 -5.80 18.03
N ARG A 252 -2.97 -6.75 18.90
CA ARG A 252 -3.67 -8.03 19.02
C ARG A 252 -5.15 -7.83 19.35
N ARG A 253 -5.46 -6.99 20.34
CA ARG A 253 -6.85 -6.67 20.74
C ARG A 253 -7.61 -5.99 19.61
N LEU A 254 -7.00 -5.05 18.88
CA LEU A 254 -7.61 -4.44 17.70
C LEU A 254 -7.93 -5.48 16.60
N CYS A 255 -7.03 -6.44 16.36
CA CYS A 255 -7.24 -7.50 15.37
C CYS A 255 -8.48 -8.36 15.71
N LEU A 256 -8.71 -8.57 17.00
CA LEU A 256 -9.82 -9.37 17.53
C LEU A 256 -11.15 -8.62 17.57
N LEU A 257 -11.18 -7.29 17.42
CA LEU A 257 -12.42 -6.54 17.48
C LEU A 257 -13.41 -6.96 16.37
N PRO A 258 -14.67 -7.25 16.71
CA PRO A 258 -15.74 -7.45 15.73
C PRO A 258 -15.91 -6.20 14.85
N GLY A 259 -16.18 -6.40 13.57
CA GLY A 259 -16.36 -5.31 12.61
C GLY A 259 -15.07 -4.62 12.14
N ASN A 260 -13.89 -4.97 12.67
CA ASN A 260 -12.62 -4.54 12.07
C ASN A 260 -12.25 -5.51 10.95
N ASP A 261 -12.50 -5.17 9.68
CA ASP A 261 -12.38 -6.12 8.56
C ASP A 261 -10.93 -6.38 8.15
N VAL A 262 -10.05 -5.43 8.43
CA VAL A 262 -8.65 -5.42 7.97
C VAL A 262 -7.71 -5.29 9.16
N LEU A 263 -6.68 -6.13 9.19
CA LEU A 263 -5.61 -6.06 10.20
C LEU A 263 -4.55 -5.09 9.68
N GLN A 264 -4.70 -3.83 10.06
CA GLN A 264 -3.77 -2.77 9.67
C GLN A 264 -2.66 -2.61 10.70
N VAL A 265 -1.42 -2.43 10.25
CA VAL A 265 -0.27 -2.07 11.08
C VAL A 265 0.49 -0.91 10.50
N HIS A 266 0.92 0.01 11.35
CA HIS A 266 1.81 1.11 11.01
C HIS A 266 3.19 0.77 11.56
N ARG A 267 4.24 0.72 10.75
CA ARG A 267 5.60 0.42 11.22
C ARG A 267 6.60 1.18 10.37
N TYR A 268 7.48 1.93 11.01
CA TYR A 268 8.45 2.80 10.35
C TYR A 268 9.88 2.42 10.69
N LEU A 269 10.80 2.74 9.79
CA LEU A 269 12.18 3.01 10.16
C LEU A 269 12.19 4.27 11.03
N ASP A 270 12.43 4.10 12.32
CA ASP A 270 12.46 5.18 13.32
C ASP A 270 13.58 4.89 14.31
N LEU A 271 14.69 5.63 14.24
CA LEU A 271 15.86 5.48 15.13
C LEU A 271 15.61 5.94 16.58
N GLY A 272 14.44 6.51 16.87
CA GLY A 272 13.98 6.86 18.21
C GLY A 272 12.87 5.94 18.73
N ALA A 273 12.53 4.86 18.01
CA ALA A 273 11.61 3.84 18.48
C ALA A 273 12.22 3.08 19.67
N ALA A 274 11.35 2.55 20.55
CA ALA A 274 11.81 1.69 21.64
C ALA A 274 12.18 0.28 21.13
N TRP A 275 11.50 -0.18 20.08
CA TRP A 275 11.65 -1.52 19.57
C TRP A 275 12.73 -1.59 18.49
N GLU A 276 13.83 -2.28 18.80
CA GLU A 276 15.07 -2.31 17.99
C GLU A 276 14.88 -2.71 16.51
N VAL A 277 13.85 -3.51 16.19
CA VAL A 277 13.56 -3.88 14.80
C VAL A 277 13.31 -2.65 13.92
N CYS A 278 12.78 -1.56 14.50
CA CYS A 278 12.51 -0.30 13.80
C CYS A 278 13.78 0.46 13.39
N HIS A 279 14.98 0.04 13.86
CA HIS A 279 16.26 0.65 13.49
C HIS A 279 16.93 -0.05 12.30
N GLY A 280 16.45 -1.25 11.98
CA GLY A 280 17.06 -2.18 11.05
C GLY A 280 16.73 -1.91 9.57
N PRO A 281 17.01 -2.88 8.70
CA PRO A 281 16.61 -2.82 7.29
C PRO A 281 15.09 -2.74 7.15
N VAL A 282 14.60 -1.91 6.23
CA VAL A 282 13.16 -1.69 6.02
C VAL A 282 12.46 -2.99 5.61
N ALA A 283 13.09 -3.80 4.76
CA ALA A 283 12.57 -5.12 4.39
C ALA A 283 12.30 -6.03 5.62
N VAL A 284 13.14 -5.94 6.65
CA VAL A 284 13.03 -6.78 7.85
C VAL A 284 11.90 -6.31 8.75
N LEU A 285 11.86 -5.01 9.10
CA LEU A 285 10.79 -4.48 9.95
C LEU A 285 9.40 -4.59 9.30
N ALA A 286 9.33 -4.41 7.97
CA ALA A 286 8.07 -4.52 7.23
C ALA A 286 7.55 -5.96 7.18
N ALA A 287 8.43 -6.95 6.92
CA ALA A 287 8.07 -8.36 6.94
C ALA A 287 7.72 -8.86 8.35
N GLU A 288 8.45 -8.40 9.37
CA GLU A 288 8.21 -8.77 10.77
C GLU A 288 6.83 -8.29 11.24
N ALA A 289 6.46 -7.04 10.97
CA ALA A 289 5.16 -6.50 11.36
C ALA A 289 3.99 -7.34 10.81
N VAL A 290 4.08 -7.76 9.54
CA VAL A 290 3.07 -8.63 8.91
C VAL A 290 3.01 -9.99 9.59
N ARG A 291 4.17 -10.62 9.86
CA ARG A 291 4.22 -11.94 10.50
C ARG A 291 3.68 -11.91 11.91
N ASP A 292 3.99 -10.87 12.67
CA ASP A 292 3.54 -10.75 14.04
C ASP A 292 2.01 -10.61 14.12
N LEU A 293 1.42 -9.81 13.23
CA LEU A 293 -0.04 -9.74 13.08
C LEU A 293 -0.64 -11.10 12.67
N ARG A 294 -0.03 -11.81 11.72
CA ARG A 294 -0.48 -13.16 11.33
C ARG A 294 -0.37 -14.17 12.48
N ALA A 295 0.64 -14.03 13.34
CA ALA A 295 0.88 -14.90 14.49
C ALA A 295 -0.20 -14.77 15.58
N PHE A 296 -1.02 -13.71 15.55
CA PHE A 296 -2.21 -13.62 16.41
C PHE A 296 -3.29 -14.64 16.05
N GLY A 297 -3.20 -15.30 14.89
CA GLY A 297 -4.14 -16.35 14.48
C GLY A 297 -5.50 -15.83 14.00
N VAL A 298 -5.60 -14.53 13.70
CA VAL A 298 -6.82 -13.93 13.17
C VAL A 298 -6.85 -14.08 11.64
N GLU A 299 -7.89 -14.73 11.13
CA GLU A 299 -8.08 -15.04 9.71
C GLU A 299 -8.72 -13.87 8.95
N LYS A 300 -8.01 -12.74 8.87
CA LYS A 300 -8.41 -11.52 8.14
C LYS A 300 -7.25 -11.02 7.26
N PRO A 301 -7.48 -10.16 6.26
CA PRO A 301 -6.42 -9.61 5.44
C PRO A 301 -5.51 -8.69 6.28
N VAL A 302 -4.20 -8.85 6.13
CA VAL A 302 -3.19 -7.98 6.78
C VAL A 302 -2.71 -6.93 5.79
N LEU A 303 -2.63 -5.68 6.23
CA LEU A 303 -2.00 -4.59 5.48
C LEU A 303 -0.95 -3.89 6.35
N LEU A 304 0.25 -3.71 5.82
CA LEU A 304 1.18 -2.69 6.30
C LEU A 304 0.68 -1.34 5.78
N ALA A 305 -0.26 -0.74 6.51
CA ALA A 305 -1.09 0.38 6.06
C ALA A 305 -0.34 1.73 6.12
N GLU A 306 0.72 1.79 6.92
CA GLU A 306 1.69 2.88 6.89
C GLU A 306 3.10 2.36 7.15
N SER A 307 4.04 2.82 6.33
CA SER A 307 5.46 2.55 6.53
C SER A 307 6.33 3.57 5.81
N GLY A 308 7.64 3.34 5.82
CA GLY A 308 8.65 4.25 5.33
C GLY A 308 9.66 4.54 6.44
N ALA A 309 10.23 5.73 6.41
CA ALA A 309 11.18 6.23 7.39
C ALA A 309 10.76 7.59 7.96
N VAL A 310 11.07 7.81 9.23
CA VAL A 310 10.85 9.07 9.94
C VAL A 310 12.12 9.46 10.70
N GLU A 311 12.26 10.74 11.00
CA GLU A 311 13.22 11.19 12.01
C GLU A 311 12.85 10.64 13.39
N PRO A 312 13.83 10.49 14.31
CA PRO A 312 13.63 9.89 15.62
C PRO A 312 12.35 10.36 16.33
N SER A 313 11.55 9.39 16.80
CA SER A 313 10.28 9.60 17.50
C SER A 313 9.24 10.36 16.67
N HIS A 314 9.19 10.08 15.37
CA HIS A 314 8.25 10.68 14.41
C HIS A 314 8.29 12.22 14.40
N THR A 315 9.48 12.80 14.56
CA THR A 315 9.65 14.27 14.60
C THR A 315 9.57 14.94 13.22
N GLY A 316 9.57 14.15 12.14
CA GLY A 316 9.39 14.62 10.78
C GLY A 316 9.79 13.58 9.73
N PRO A 317 9.77 13.95 8.43
CA PRO A 317 10.22 13.08 7.35
C PRO A 317 11.71 12.77 7.46
N PHE A 318 12.08 11.53 7.16
CA PHE A 318 13.47 11.07 7.22
C PHE A 318 14.40 11.89 6.32
N LYS A 319 15.50 12.40 6.89
CA LYS A 319 16.41 13.30 6.16
C LYS A 319 17.05 12.66 4.93
N LEU A 320 17.31 11.36 4.96
CA LEU A 320 17.97 10.66 3.85
C LEU A 320 17.03 10.40 2.66
N TYR A 321 15.74 10.75 2.74
CA TYR A 321 14.86 10.66 1.57
C TYR A 321 15.37 11.48 0.39
N ALA A 322 16.01 12.63 0.62
CA ALA A 322 16.56 13.45 -0.45
C ALA A 322 17.67 12.74 -1.26
N GLU A 323 18.28 11.71 -0.68
CA GLU A 323 19.37 10.95 -1.28
C GLU A 323 18.91 9.61 -1.88
N ASP A 324 17.74 9.13 -1.47
CA ASP A 324 17.16 7.89 -1.99
C ASP A 324 16.46 8.10 -3.33
N ARG A 325 17.27 8.37 -4.36
CA ARG A 325 16.83 8.65 -5.74
C ARG A 325 16.36 7.41 -6.50
N ASP A 326 16.79 6.23 -6.06
CA ASP A 326 16.36 4.95 -6.62
C ASP A 326 15.16 4.36 -5.85
N GLY A 327 14.86 4.86 -4.65
CA GLY A 327 13.69 4.46 -3.87
C GLY A 327 13.84 3.13 -3.15
N ILE A 328 15.00 2.85 -2.53
CA ILE A 328 15.23 1.57 -1.83
C ILE A 328 14.32 1.37 -0.63
N ILE A 329 13.91 2.44 0.06
CA ILE A 329 12.95 2.36 1.17
C ILE A 329 11.56 2.01 0.60
N LEU A 330 11.13 2.70 -0.45
CA LEU A 330 9.86 2.41 -1.13
C LEU A 330 9.82 0.98 -1.66
N HIS A 331 10.90 0.52 -2.30
CA HIS A 331 11.00 -0.85 -2.81
C HIS A 331 10.77 -1.89 -1.71
N ASP A 332 11.46 -1.74 -0.57
CA ASP A 332 11.33 -2.66 0.55
C ASP A 332 9.90 -2.63 1.15
N VAL A 333 9.26 -1.45 1.24
CA VAL A 333 7.87 -1.31 1.70
C VAL A 333 6.88 -1.96 0.75
N LEU A 334 7.10 -1.91 -0.56
CA LEU A 334 6.20 -2.54 -1.53
C LEU A 334 6.34 -4.06 -1.51
N PHE A 335 7.57 -4.60 -1.53
CA PHE A 335 7.79 -6.03 -1.74
C PHE A 335 7.72 -6.84 -0.45
N ALA A 336 8.38 -6.41 0.64
CA ALA A 336 8.54 -7.26 1.81
C ALA A 336 7.20 -7.69 2.47
N PRO A 337 6.20 -6.82 2.63
CA PRO A 337 4.92 -7.20 3.26
C PRO A 337 4.18 -8.28 2.49
N PHE A 338 4.10 -8.15 1.16
CA PHE A 338 3.39 -9.12 0.31
C PHE A 338 4.03 -10.50 0.42
N PHE A 339 5.37 -10.58 0.26
CA PHE A 339 6.10 -11.84 0.37
C PHE A 339 6.17 -12.39 1.80
N ALA A 340 5.84 -11.59 2.82
CA ALA A 340 5.63 -12.03 4.20
C ALA A 340 4.21 -12.56 4.48
N GLY A 341 3.30 -12.48 3.49
CA GLY A 341 1.93 -12.99 3.56
C GLY A 341 0.86 -11.94 3.85
N ALA A 342 1.13 -10.66 3.57
CA ALA A 342 0.11 -9.61 3.57
C ALA A 342 -0.83 -9.74 2.36
N ALA A 343 -1.97 -9.05 2.41
CA ALA A 343 -2.97 -9.04 1.35
C ALA A 343 -2.61 -8.11 0.16
N GLY A 344 -1.46 -7.46 0.22
CA GLY A 344 -0.93 -6.58 -0.81
C GLY A 344 0.43 -5.99 -0.41
N PRO A 345 0.96 -5.03 -1.20
CA PRO A 345 2.18 -4.32 -0.83
C PRO A 345 1.94 -3.45 0.41
N GLY A 346 3.01 -2.98 1.03
CA GLY A 346 2.92 -1.94 2.04
C GLY A 346 2.58 -0.58 1.44
N HIS A 347 1.95 0.29 2.24
CA HIS A 347 1.56 1.63 1.83
C HIS A 347 2.53 2.65 2.42
N ILE A 348 3.40 3.18 1.57
CA ILE A 348 4.41 4.16 1.97
C ILE A 348 3.75 5.45 2.50
N TRP A 349 4.36 6.05 3.51
CA TRP A 349 4.11 7.40 4.01
C TRP A 349 5.13 8.38 3.40
N HIS A 350 4.77 9.66 3.34
CA HIS A 350 5.49 10.71 2.61
C HIS A 350 5.45 10.53 1.08
N TRP A 351 4.27 10.73 0.51
CA TRP A 351 4.08 10.74 -0.94
C TRP A 351 4.66 11.99 -1.60
N ASP A 352 4.62 13.13 -0.93
CA ASP A 352 4.98 14.44 -1.47
C ASP A 352 6.48 14.72 -1.33
N VAL A 353 7.04 14.51 -0.14
CA VAL A 353 8.45 14.83 0.16
C VAL A 353 9.43 13.70 -0.21
N TYR A 354 8.92 12.51 -0.53
CA TYR A 354 9.74 11.37 -0.94
C TYR A 354 9.32 10.81 -2.30
N VAL A 355 8.13 10.22 -2.44
CA VAL A 355 7.74 9.53 -3.69
C VAL A 355 7.71 10.49 -4.89
N ASP A 356 6.90 11.54 -4.83
CA ASP A 356 6.75 12.49 -5.93
C ASP A 356 7.98 13.37 -6.10
N ARG A 357 8.61 13.79 -4.99
CA ARG A 357 9.85 14.60 -5.02
C ARG A 357 11.01 13.90 -5.73
N ASN A 358 11.10 12.57 -5.62
CA ASN A 358 12.14 11.78 -6.26
C ASN A 358 11.67 11.06 -7.53
N ASP A 359 10.42 11.29 -7.96
CA ASP A 359 9.80 10.64 -9.13
C ASP A 359 9.84 9.10 -9.07
N LEU A 360 9.53 8.53 -7.90
CA LEU A 360 9.66 7.09 -7.62
C LEU A 360 8.43 6.26 -8.04
N TRP A 361 7.48 6.86 -8.77
CA TRP A 361 6.22 6.21 -9.15
C TRP A 361 6.43 4.88 -9.91
N TRP A 362 7.49 4.78 -10.70
CA TRP A 362 7.85 3.56 -11.44
C TRP A 362 8.01 2.32 -10.55
N GLN A 363 8.34 2.47 -9.26
CA GLN A 363 8.44 1.35 -8.30
C GLN A 363 7.11 0.60 -8.13
N PHE A 364 5.96 1.29 -8.23
CA PHE A 364 4.65 0.65 -8.22
C PHE A 364 4.48 -0.26 -9.45
N GLY A 365 4.95 0.19 -10.62
CA GLY A 365 4.97 -0.59 -11.86
C GLY A 365 5.85 -1.82 -11.73
N ARG A 366 6.98 -1.72 -11.04
CA ARG A 366 7.85 -2.87 -10.76
C ARG A 366 7.18 -3.92 -9.89
N PHE A 367 6.49 -3.50 -8.84
CA PHE A 367 5.72 -4.40 -7.99
C PHE A 367 4.57 -5.05 -8.77
N ASN A 368 3.80 -4.25 -9.50
CA ASN A 368 2.69 -4.73 -10.33
C ASN A 368 3.16 -5.77 -11.36
N ARG A 369 4.33 -5.55 -12.00
CA ARG A 369 4.94 -6.52 -12.91
C ARG A 369 5.33 -7.82 -12.20
N ALA A 370 5.89 -7.74 -10.99
CA ALA A 370 6.29 -8.90 -10.20
C ALA A 370 5.11 -9.80 -9.81
N VAL A 371 3.92 -9.21 -9.56
CA VAL A 371 2.71 -9.93 -9.15
C VAL A 371 1.69 -10.10 -10.28
N ARG A 372 2.09 -9.84 -11.53
CA ARG A 372 1.21 -9.98 -12.69
C ARG A 372 0.69 -11.41 -12.81
N ASN A 373 -0.61 -11.54 -13.06
CA ASN A 373 -1.32 -12.82 -13.17
C ASN A 373 -1.18 -13.71 -11.92
N VAL A 374 -0.99 -13.10 -10.75
CA VAL A 374 -1.04 -13.80 -9.46
C VAL A 374 -2.45 -13.69 -8.91
N ASP A 375 -3.06 -14.83 -8.60
CA ASP A 375 -4.31 -14.89 -7.85
C ASP A 375 -4.03 -15.49 -6.46
N PRO A 376 -3.83 -14.66 -5.42
CA PRO A 376 -3.48 -15.14 -4.10
C PRO A 376 -4.61 -15.95 -3.44
N ILE A 377 -5.87 -15.77 -3.87
CA ILE A 377 -7.03 -16.48 -3.32
C ILE A 377 -6.99 -17.94 -3.76
N THR A 378 -6.79 -18.19 -5.06
CA THR A 378 -6.77 -19.58 -5.58
C THR A 378 -5.46 -20.29 -5.26
N GLU A 379 -4.35 -19.57 -5.20
CA GLU A 379 -3.07 -20.13 -4.78
C GLU A 379 -3.03 -20.44 -3.28
N GLY A 380 -3.77 -19.70 -2.45
CA GLY A 380 -3.85 -19.95 -1.00
C GLY A 380 -2.49 -19.89 -0.31
N PHE A 381 -1.69 -18.88 -0.68
CA PHE A 381 -0.26 -18.84 -0.36
C PHE A 381 0.03 -19.03 1.13
N GLN A 382 1.03 -19.89 1.39
CA GLN A 382 1.67 -20.04 2.69
C GLN A 382 3.03 -19.33 2.65
N PRO A 383 3.25 -18.29 3.48
CA PRO A 383 4.53 -17.61 3.51
C PRO A 383 5.58 -18.45 4.23
N PHE A 384 6.83 -18.35 3.76
CA PHE A 384 8.00 -19.00 4.35
C PHE A 384 9.26 -18.14 4.17
N GLU A 385 10.34 -18.54 4.82
CA GLU A 385 11.68 -18.02 4.57
C GLU A 385 12.62 -19.15 4.18
N LEU A 386 13.59 -18.86 3.31
CA LEU A 386 14.73 -19.74 3.08
C LEU A 386 15.98 -19.16 3.74
N PRO A 387 16.74 -19.98 4.48
CA PRO A 387 18.02 -19.55 5.01
C PRO A 387 18.99 -19.31 3.85
N HIS A 388 19.65 -18.15 3.86
CA HIS A 388 20.71 -17.84 2.91
C HIS A 388 21.72 -16.89 3.57
N PRO A 389 23.04 -17.09 3.40
CA PRO A 389 24.06 -16.28 4.08
C PRO A 389 24.04 -14.80 3.67
N ARG A 390 23.64 -14.50 2.43
CA ARG A 390 23.64 -13.12 1.88
C ARG A 390 22.26 -12.53 1.57
N LEU A 391 21.21 -13.34 1.56
CA LEU A 391 19.90 -12.94 1.04
C LEU A 391 18.85 -13.09 2.12
N LEU A 392 17.96 -12.11 2.21
CA LEU A 392 16.66 -12.27 2.84
C LEU A 392 15.74 -12.83 1.76
N VAL A 393 15.40 -14.11 1.89
CA VAL A 393 14.57 -14.84 0.92
C VAL A 393 13.20 -15.03 1.52
N LEU A 394 12.25 -14.20 1.09
CA LEU A 394 10.85 -14.29 1.48
C LEU A 394 10.07 -15.04 0.41
N GLY A 395 9.32 -16.06 0.79
CA GLY A 395 8.62 -16.94 -0.14
C GLY A 395 7.12 -17.02 0.12
N LEU A 396 6.34 -17.23 -0.93
CA LEU A 396 4.93 -17.55 -0.91
C LEU A 396 4.71 -18.86 -1.67
N LYS A 397 4.37 -19.94 -0.97
CA LYS A 397 4.09 -21.26 -1.56
C LYS A 397 2.60 -21.41 -1.81
N GLY A 398 2.21 -21.48 -3.07
CA GLY A 398 0.84 -21.70 -3.52
C GLY A 398 0.60 -23.14 -3.95
N ARG A 399 -0.51 -23.35 -4.67
CA ARG A 399 -0.89 -24.67 -5.21
C ARG A 399 -0.15 -24.99 -6.50
N ARG A 400 0.01 -24.00 -7.36
CA ARG A 400 0.67 -24.10 -8.67
C ARG A 400 1.83 -23.13 -8.80
N LEU A 401 1.86 -22.10 -7.97
CA LEU A 401 2.82 -21.03 -8.04
C LEU A 401 3.61 -20.93 -6.73
N THR A 402 4.94 -20.87 -6.81
CA THR A 402 5.79 -20.39 -5.72
C THR A 402 6.45 -19.10 -6.15
N LEU A 403 6.34 -18.06 -5.32
CA LEU A 403 7.02 -16.78 -5.51
C LEU A 403 8.10 -16.61 -4.45
N LEU A 404 9.28 -16.15 -4.84
CA LEU A 404 10.34 -15.75 -3.91
C LEU A 404 10.76 -14.32 -4.20
N TRP A 405 11.03 -13.55 -3.16
CA TRP A 405 11.72 -12.28 -3.24
C TRP A 405 13.05 -12.41 -2.51
N CYS A 406 14.13 -12.30 -3.28
CA CYS A 406 15.50 -12.41 -2.81
C CYS A 406 16.05 -10.99 -2.66
N ARG A 407 16.17 -10.51 -1.43
CA ARG A 407 16.69 -9.18 -1.11
C ARG A 407 18.09 -9.27 -0.53
N ASP A 408 19.03 -8.50 -1.05
CA ASP A 408 20.37 -8.40 -0.49
C ASP A 408 20.35 -7.90 0.97
N ARG A 409 20.86 -8.70 1.92
CA ARG A 409 20.94 -8.33 3.35
C ARG A 409 21.96 -7.24 3.63
N GLU A 410 23.00 -7.11 2.81
CA GLU A 410 24.04 -6.09 3.02
C GLU A 410 23.70 -4.75 2.37
N ASN A 411 22.70 -4.72 1.48
CA ASN A 411 22.19 -3.49 0.89
C ASN A 411 20.96 -3.00 1.67
N THR A 412 21.17 -2.01 2.53
CA THR A 412 20.18 -1.44 3.43
C THR A 412 20.12 0.08 3.28
N TRP A 413 19.14 0.73 3.90
CA TRP A 413 19.11 2.20 4.01
C TRP A 413 20.41 2.74 4.62
N ARG A 414 21.00 2.02 5.59
CA ARG A 414 22.22 2.45 6.29
C ARG A 414 23.41 2.37 5.35
N SER A 415 23.61 1.23 4.70
CA SER A 415 24.74 1.05 3.79
C SER A 415 24.65 1.96 2.56
N GLU A 416 23.49 2.02 1.91
CA GLU A 416 23.34 2.75 0.65
C GLU A 416 23.16 4.25 0.85
N LEU A 417 22.30 4.66 1.80
CA LEU A 417 21.99 6.07 2.00
C LEU A 417 22.90 6.71 3.03
N ALA A 418 23.08 6.14 4.22
CA ALA A 418 23.87 6.78 5.26
C ALA A 418 25.39 6.68 4.98
N GLU A 419 25.86 5.51 4.59
CA GLU A 419 27.29 5.23 4.35
C GLU A 419 27.72 5.42 2.89
N LYS A 420 26.77 5.70 1.98
CA LYS A 420 27.02 5.91 0.54
C LYS A 420 27.75 4.74 -0.13
N ARG A 421 27.57 3.51 0.36
CA ARG A 421 28.09 2.29 -0.26
C ARG A 421 27.15 1.84 -1.37
N PRO A 422 27.60 1.81 -2.65
CA PRO A 422 26.76 1.40 -3.75
C PRO A 422 26.36 -0.09 -3.62
N PRO A 423 25.18 -0.49 -4.13
CA PRO A 423 24.77 -1.89 -4.10
C PRO A 423 25.72 -2.73 -4.94
N GLN A 424 26.15 -3.86 -4.38
CA GLN A 424 27.07 -4.79 -5.02
C GLN A 424 26.32 -5.70 -6.00
N THR A 425 27.01 -6.23 -7.00
CA THR A 425 26.43 -7.28 -7.85
C THR A 425 26.60 -8.62 -7.15
N ILE A 426 25.49 -9.30 -6.90
CA ILE A 426 25.44 -10.66 -6.38
C ILE A 426 25.67 -11.61 -7.56
N ARG A 427 26.62 -12.53 -7.38
CA ARG A 427 27.06 -13.52 -8.37
C ARG A 427 27.01 -14.89 -7.71
N ASP A 428 26.78 -15.91 -8.52
CA ASP A 428 26.88 -17.32 -8.11
C ASP A 428 26.03 -17.67 -6.88
N ALA A 429 24.91 -16.95 -6.67
CA ALA A 429 23.98 -17.22 -5.60
C ALA A 429 23.08 -18.41 -5.96
N GLU A 430 22.85 -19.28 -4.99
CA GLU A 430 22.04 -20.49 -5.18
C GLU A 430 21.03 -20.60 -4.03
N LEU A 431 19.81 -21.04 -4.35
CA LEU A 431 18.78 -21.34 -3.37
C LEU A 431 18.56 -22.85 -3.27
N ASP A 432 18.56 -23.36 -2.05
CA ASP A 432 18.06 -24.71 -1.74
C ASP A 432 16.54 -24.69 -1.59
N LEU A 433 15.85 -25.27 -2.56
CA LEU A 433 14.39 -25.40 -2.58
C LEU A 433 13.91 -26.74 -2.00
N ALA A 434 14.80 -27.65 -1.61
CA ALA A 434 14.41 -28.95 -1.03
C ALA A 434 13.48 -28.83 0.19
N PRO A 435 13.66 -27.86 1.12
CA PRO A 435 12.79 -27.72 2.29
C PRO A 435 11.34 -27.35 1.96
N VAL A 436 11.12 -26.69 0.83
CA VAL A 436 9.79 -26.16 0.43
C VAL A 436 9.17 -26.95 -0.70
N GLY A 437 9.97 -27.66 -1.48
CA GLY A 437 9.56 -28.42 -2.65
C GLY A 437 9.06 -27.51 -3.79
N VAL A 438 9.00 -28.07 -4.99
CA VAL A 438 8.37 -27.41 -6.15
C VAL A 438 6.90 -27.87 -6.22
N PRO A 439 5.93 -26.95 -6.36
CA PRO A 439 4.54 -27.35 -6.56
C PRO A 439 4.40 -28.31 -7.77
N GLY A 440 3.74 -29.46 -7.62
CA GLY A 440 3.42 -30.35 -8.74
C GLY A 440 4.57 -31.14 -9.39
N GLY A 441 5.82 -31.07 -8.91
CA GLY A 441 6.97 -31.78 -9.50
C GLY A 441 7.91 -30.86 -10.30
N PRO A 442 8.68 -31.35 -11.28
CA PRO A 442 9.59 -30.50 -12.07
C PRO A 442 8.80 -29.39 -12.76
N GLY A 443 9.15 -28.14 -12.42
CA GLY A 443 8.45 -26.94 -12.85
C GLY A 443 9.29 -26.05 -13.76
N VAL A 444 8.73 -24.88 -14.10
CA VAL A 444 9.41 -23.82 -14.86
C VAL A 444 9.69 -22.66 -13.92
N VAL A 445 10.92 -22.13 -13.98
CA VAL A 445 11.34 -20.93 -13.24
C VAL A 445 11.55 -19.76 -14.19
N ARG A 446 11.16 -18.57 -13.73
CA ARG A 446 11.49 -17.27 -14.32
C ARG A 446 12.07 -16.36 -13.26
N PHE A 447 13.00 -15.51 -13.67
CA PHE A 447 13.59 -14.48 -12.83
C PHE A 447 13.16 -13.12 -13.33
N TYR A 448 12.77 -12.24 -12.44
CA TYR A 448 12.44 -10.86 -12.74
C TYR A 448 13.28 -9.94 -11.85
N ASP A 449 14.06 -9.06 -12.47
CA ASP A 449 14.83 -8.01 -11.79
C ASP A 449 14.01 -6.71 -11.79
N PRO A 450 13.45 -6.30 -10.63
CA PRO A 450 12.64 -5.08 -10.53
C PRO A 450 13.43 -3.80 -10.81
N TRP A 451 14.76 -3.82 -10.71
CA TRP A 451 15.59 -2.62 -10.86
C TRP A 451 15.96 -2.35 -12.31
N THR A 452 15.98 -3.38 -13.15
CA THR A 452 16.26 -3.26 -14.59
C THR A 452 15.05 -3.54 -15.47
N ASP A 453 13.93 -3.94 -14.88
CA ASP A 453 12.70 -4.37 -15.58
C ASP A 453 12.90 -5.55 -16.54
N ARG A 454 13.82 -6.44 -16.20
CA ARG A 454 14.17 -7.56 -17.06
C ARG A 454 13.63 -8.86 -16.50
N GLU A 455 12.96 -9.60 -17.36
CA GLU A 455 12.45 -10.94 -17.08
C GLU A 455 13.28 -11.94 -17.90
N SER A 456 13.69 -13.05 -17.28
CA SER A 456 14.41 -14.11 -17.97
C SER A 456 13.48 -14.95 -18.83
N GLU A 457 14.07 -15.65 -19.80
CA GLU A 457 13.39 -16.78 -20.42
C GLU A 457 13.09 -17.87 -19.37
N PRO A 458 12.00 -18.65 -19.57
CA PRO A 458 11.67 -19.74 -18.68
C PRO A 458 12.72 -20.85 -18.75
N ALA A 459 13.10 -21.39 -17.59
CA ALA A 459 14.07 -22.49 -17.47
C ALA A 459 13.50 -23.63 -16.62
N PRO A 460 14.00 -24.87 -16.73
CA PRO A 460 13.63 -25.96 -15.82
C PRO A 460 14.01 -25.63 -14.37
N CYS A 461 13.13 -25.95 -13.42
CA CYS A 461 13.38 -25.76 -11.98
C CYS A 461 13.87 -27.06 -11.34
N GLY A 462 15.07 -27.02 -10.75
CA GLY A 462 15.64 -28.09 -9.93
C GLY A 462 15.40 -27.86 -8.42
N ALA A 463 15.94 -28.75 -7.59
CA ALA A 463 15.97 -28.59 -6.13
C ALA A 463 16.99 -27.52 -5.70
N ALA A 464 18.10 -27.41 -6.42
CA ALA A 464 19.06 -26.31 -6.33
C ALA A 464 18.76 -25.31 -7.45
N LEU A 465 18.60 -24.03 -7.11
CA LEU A 465 18.27 -22.98 -8.06
C LEU A 465 19.37 -21.93 -8.10
N ALA A 466 20.17 -21.95 -9.16
CA ALA A 466 21.13 -20.89 -9.46
C ALA A 466 20.39 -19.60 -9.86
N LEU A 467 20.72 -18.50 -9.20
CA LEU A 467 20.17 -17.18 -9.49
C LEU A 467 21.03 -16.45 -10.53
N PRO A 468 20.43 -15.70 -11.48
CA PRO A 468 21.19 -14.80 -12.34
C PRO A 468 21.83 -13.69 -11.51
N GLU A 469 22.76 -12.94 -12.10
CA GLU A 469 23.34 -11.76 -11.45
C GLU A 469 22.29 -10.66 -11.21
N PHE A 470 22.31 -10.05 -10.03
CA PHE A 470 21.45 -8.91 -9.67
C PHE A 470 22.13 -8.04 -8.60
N ARG A 471 21.61 -6.83 -8.32
CA ARG A 471 22.28 -5.89 -7.37
C ARG A 471 21.57 -5.66 -6.04
N ARG A 472 20.24 -5.62 -6.02
CA ARG A 472 19.48 -5.21 -4.83
C ARG A 472 18.45 -6.27 -4.45
N SER A 473 17.57 -6.60 -5.39
CA SER A 473 16.60 -7.68 -5.22
C SER A 473 16.31 -8.40 -6.53
N LEU A 474 15.77 -9.61 -6.41
CA LEU A 474 15.32 -10.43 -7.52
C LEU A 474 14.01 -11.12 -7.13
N VAL A 475 13.05 -11.18 -8.04
CA VAL A 475 11.85 -11.99 -7.89
C VAL A 475 12.03 -13.29 -8.66
N VAL A 476 11.76 -14.40 -8.00
CA VAL A 476 11.75 -15.74 -8.60
C VAL A 476 10.31 -16.22 -8.67
N ARG A 477 9.89 -16.64 -9.86
CA ARG A 477 8.58 -17.21 -10.12
C ARG A 477 8.75 -18.66 -10.54
N ILE A 478 8.18 -19.59 -9.77
CA ILE A 478 8.25 -21.02 -10.04
C ILE A 478 6.84 -21.55 -10.27
N GLU A 479 6.56 -22.00 -11.48
CA GLU A 479 5.28 -22.60 -11.86
C GLU A 479 5.43 -24.13 -11.89
N GLY A 480 4.58 -24.82 -11.15
CA GLY A 480 4.51 -26.27 -11.17
C GLY A 480 4.09 -26.82 -12.53
N GLY A 481 4.65 -27.96 -12.93
CA GLY A 481 4.17 -28.69 -14.09
C GLY A 481 2.70 -29.06 -13.91
N GLY A 482 1.85 -28.74 -14.89
CA GLY A 482 0.45 -29.15 -14.87
C GLY A 482 0.36 -30.68 -14.88
N GLY A 483 -0.22 -31.24 -13.81
CA GLY A 483 -0.67 -32.64 -13.77
C GLY A 483 -2.03 -32.79 -14.42
#